data_AF-A0A6G3XEK9-F1
#
_entry.id   AF-A0A6G3XEK9-F1
#
_cell.length_a   1.000
_cell.length_b   1.000
_cell.length_c   1.000
_cell.angle_alpha   90.00
_cell.angle_beta   90.00
_cell.angle_gamma   90.00
#
_symmetry.space_group_name_H-M   'P 1'
#
loop_
_entity.id
_entity.type
_entity.pdbx_description
1 polymer ?
#
loop_
_entity_poly.entity_id
_entity_poly.type
_entity_poly.pdbx_seq_one_letter_code
_entity_poly.pdbx_strand_id
1 'polypeptide(L)' 'MTAPPDDCLVRNEWICGAYLSSRREILVDAVLQHLQLTAASVAVALLLAVPLALAAR' A
#
# COMPACT_ATOMS: atom_id res chain seq x y z
N MET A 1 -14.09 -37.08 -3.43
CA MET A 1 -13.35 -35.84 -3.20
C MET A 1 -14.36 -34.70 -3.34
N THR A 2 -14.90 -34.23 -2.23
CA THR A 2 -15.84 -33.10 -2.21
C THR A 2 -15.10 -31.86 -2.67
N ALA A 3 -15.66 -31.12 -3.63
CA ALA A 3 -15.11 -29.83 -4.03
C ALA A 3 -14.90 -28.96 -2.77
N PRO A 4 -13.78 -28.20 -2.65
CA PRO A 4 -13.63 -27.27 -1.55
C PRO A 4 -14.85 -26.35 -1.54
N PRO A 5 -15.42 -26.02 -0.36
CA PRO A 5 -16.50 -25.04 -0.26
C PRO A 5 -16.05 -23.74 -0.95
N ASP A 6 -16.99 -22.90 -1.37
CA ASP A 6 -16.76 -21.59 -2.01
C ASP A 6 -15.85 -20.66 -1.17
N ASP A 7 -14.56 -20.98 -1.08
CA ASP A 7 -13.56 -20.34 -0.24
C ASP A 7 -12.65 -19.48 -1.13
N CYS A 8 -12.92 -18.18 -1.08
CA CYS A 8 -12.18 -17.16 -1.82
C CYS A 8 -10.67 -17.16 -1.53
N LEU A 9 -10.24 -17.67 -0.36
CA LEU A 9 -8.82 -17.77 -0.01
C LEU A 9 -8.13 -18.87 -0.82
N VAL A 10 -8.74 -20.06 -0.90
CA VAL A 10 -8.19 -21.20 -1.66
C VAL A 10 -8.23 -20.91 -3.16
N ARG A 11 -9.27 -20.19 -3.61
CA ARG A 11 -9.44 -19.77 -5.01
C ARG A 11 -8.55 -18.59 -5.40
N ASN A 12 -7.89 -17.94 -4.43
CA ASN A 12 -7.12 -16.71 -4.62
C ASN A 12 -7.90 -15.67 -5.44
N GLU A 13 -9.15 -15.45 -5.05
CA GLU A 13 -9.94 -14.41 -5.70
C GLU A 13 -9.31 -13.05 -5.48
N TRP A 14 -9.42 -12.16 -6.48
CA TRP A 14 -8.90 -10.80 -6.37
C TRP A 14 -9.43 -10.13 -5.09
N ILE A 15 -10.76 -10.13 -4.89
CA ILE A 15 -11.39 -9.51 -3.74
C ILE A 15 -11.96 -10.60 -2.84
N CYS A 16 -11.28 -10.86 -1.72
CA CYS A 16 -11.71 -11.84 -0.72
C CYS A 16 -11.88 -11.18 0.65
N GLY A 17 -13.11 -11.15 1.15
CA GLY A 17 -13.43 -10.57 2.45
C GLY A 17 -12.72 -11.27 3.62
N ALA A 18 -12.57 -12.60 3.54
CA ALA A 18 -11.84 -13.40 4.52
C ALA A 18 -10.35 -13.02 4.59
N TYR A 19 -9.74 -12.65 3.46
CA TYR A 19 -8.36 -12.15 3.43
C TYR A 19 -8.24 -10.80 4.13
N LEU A 20 -9.13 -9.86 3.79
CA LEU A 20 -9.13 -8.52 4.37
C LEU A 20 -9.40 -8.52 5.88
N SER A 21 -10.29 -9.39 6.37
CA SER A 21 -10.60 -9.48 7.80
C SER A 21 -9.50 -10.19 8.58
N SER A 22 -9.00 -11.33 8.10
CA SER A 22 -7.99 -12.14 8.80
C SER A 22 -6.60 -11.50 8.81
N ARG A 23 -6.28 -10.65 7.84
CA ARG A 23 -4.96 -10.02 7.68
C ARG A 23 -4.98 -8.50 7.81
N ARG A 24 -6.04 -7.94 8.40
CA ARG A 24 -6.26 -6.50 8.53
C ARG A 24 -5.05 -5.75 9.08
N GLU A 25 -4.43 -6.28 10.14
CA GLU A 25 -3.30 -5.62 10.81
C GLU A 25 -2.11 -5.43 9.87
N ILE A 26 -1.71 -6.50 9.17
CA ILE A 26 -0.60 -6.46 8.20
C ILE A 26 -0.92 -5.50 7.06
N LEU A 27 -2.17 -5.51 6.57
CA LEU A 27 -2.59 -4.62 5.49
C LEU A 27 -2.54 -3.15 5.91
N VAL A 28 -3.05 -2.83 7.10
CA VAL A 28 -3.03 -1.44 7.61
C VAL A 28 -1.61 -0.97 7.86
N ASP A 29 -0.78 -1.81 8.48
CA ASP A 29 0.64 -1.49 8.72
C ASP A 29 1.40 -1.22 7.41
N ALA A 30 1.26 -2.12 6.44
CA ALA A 30 1.88 -1.96 5.13
C ALA A 30 1.40 -0.69 4.41
N VAL A 31 0.11 -0.38 4.46
CA VAL A 31 -0.45 0.85 3.85
C VAL A 31 0.12 2.09 4.54
N LEU A 32 0.16 2.12 5.87
CA LEU A 32 0.74 3.23 6.62
C LEU A 32 2.22 3.44 6.28
N GLN A 33 2.99 2.36 6.20
CA GLN A 33 4.40 2.41 5.80
C GLN A 33 4.56 3.00 4.39
N HIS A 34 3.74 2.56 3.43
CA HIS A 34 3.81 3.10 2.05
C HIS A 34 3.45 4.58 1.98
N LEU A 35 2.47 5.02 2.75
CA LEU A 35 2.12 6.43 2.84
C LEU A 35 3.24 7.27 3.45
N GLN A 36 3.89 6.76 4.51
CA GLN A 36 5.04 7.42 5.13
C GLN A 36 6.21 7.57 4.15
N LEU A 37 6.56 6.49 3.44
CA LEU A 37 7.62 6.52 2.43
C LEU A 37 7.28 7.50 1.31
N THR A 38 6.05 7.44 0.79
CA THR A 38 5.60 8.33 -0.29
C THR A 38 5.67 9.79 0.14
N ALA A 39 5.15 10.12 1.33
CA ALA A 39 5.18 11.47 1.87
C ALA A 39 6.62 11.97 2.08
N ALA A 40 7.50 11.12 2.64
CA ALA A 40 8.90 11.44 2.83
C ALA A 40 9.62 11.70 1.50
N SER A 41 9.40 10.85 0.48
CA SER A 41 9.98 11.04 -0.85
C SER A 41 9.52 12.33 -1.51
N VAL A 42 8.22 12.64 -1.45
CA VAL A 42 7.67 13.90 -2.00
C VAL A 42 8.23 15.11 -1.25
N ALA A 43 8.32 15.05 0.07
CA ALA A 43 8.90 16.14 0.87
C ALA A 43 10.36 16.41 0.50
N VAL A 44 11.18 15.36 0.38
CA VAL A 44 12.58 15.48 -0.07
C VAL A 44 12.64 16.07 -1.48
N ALA A 45 11.80 15.60 -2.41
CA ALA A 45 11.76 16.14 -3.77
C ALA A 45 11.44 17.64 -3.78
N LEU A 46 10.44 18.08 -3.00
CA LEU A 46 10.09 19.50 -2.88
C LEU A 46 11.20 20.32 -2.24
N LEU A 47 11.83 19.80 -1.16
CA LEU A 47 12.96 20.44 -0.49
C LEU A 47 14.15 20.68 -1.43
N LEU A 48 14.35 19.83 -2.43
CA LEU A 48 15.40 20.00 -3.42
C LEU A 48 14.96 20.83 -4.63
N ALA A 49 13.77 20.55 -5.18
CA ALA A 49 13.29 21.19 -6.40
C ALA A 49 13.05 22.70 -6.21
N VAL A 50 12.47 23.11 -5.08
CA VAL A 50 12.17 24.53 -4.80
C VAL A 50 13.43 25.40 -4.78
N PRO A 51 14.49 25.10 -3.99
CA PRO A 51 15.69 25.92 -4.00
C PRO A 51 16.42 25.87 -5.34
N LEU A 52 16.41 24.75 -6.05
CA LEU A 52 16.99 24.66 -7.39
C LEU A 52 16.25 25.54 -8.41
N ALA A 53 14.92 25.53 -8.39
CA ALA A 53 14.11 26.44 -9.20
C ALA A 53 14.39 27.90 -8.84
N LEU A 54 14.55 28.18 -7.55
CA LEU A 54 15.02 29.48 -7.07
C LEU A 54 16.50 29.76 -7.40
N ALA A 55 17.35 28.82 -7.72
CA ALA A 55 18.72 29.13 -8.14
C ALA A 55 18.77 29.47 -9.64
N ALA A 56 17.83 28.93 -10.42
CA ALA A 56 17.83 28.99 -11.88
C ALA A 56 17.15 30.25 -12.47
N ARG A 57 16.43 31.03 -11.67
CA ARG A 57 15.90 32.35 -12.06
C ARG A 57 16.86 33.48 -11.69
#